data_AF-A0A2S7BZ73-F1
#
_entry.id   AF-A0A2S7BZ73-F1
#
_cell.length_a   1.000
_cell.length_b   1.000
_cell.length_c   1.000
_cell.angle_alpha   90.00
_cell.angle_beta   90.00
_cell.angle_gamma   90.00
#
_symmetry.space_group_name_H-M   'P 1'
#
loop_
_entity.id
_entity.type
_entity.pdbx_description
1 polymer ?
#
loop_
_entity_poly.entity_id
_entity_poly.type
_entity_poly.pdbx_seq_one_letter_code
_entity_poly.pdbx_strand_id
1 'polypeptide(L)'
;LEDWRRRLRAYQQRRMQVLALVQQQRQQASQLSDAWLKEQAHCGLRQWQQQLSELDAHIAQQVAARAELEVLRQVKGVGPVLLASLAAQLPELGRLTGKAIGKLV
;
A
#
# COMPACT_ATOMS: atom_id res chain seq x y z
N LEU A 1 -4.47 -9.45 18.21
CA LEU A 1 -4.43 -9.36 16.73
C LEU A 1 -3.61 -10.53 16.23
N GLU A 2 -4.15 -11.37 15.35
CA GLU A 2 -3.40 -12.46 14.69
C GLU A 2 -2.06 -11.94 14.13
N ASP A 3 -0.99 -12.74 14.25
CA ASP A 3 0.38 -12.27 13.97
C ASP A 3 0.58 -11.80 12.52
N TRP A 4 -0.14 -12.42 11.57
CA TRP A 4 -0.11 -12.00 10.18
C TRP A 4 -0.75 -10.62 9.96
N ARG A 5 -1.78 -10.25 10.73
CA ARG A 5 -2.42 -8.92 10.64
C ARG A 5 -1.52 -7.83 11.19
N ARG A 6 -0.81 -8.11 12.29
CA ARG A 6 0.23 -7.21 12.82
C ARG A 6 1.33 -6.98 11.80
N ARG A 7 1.80 -8.05 11.16
CA ARG A 7 2.79 -7.95 10.07
C ARG A 7 2.26 -7.12 8.90
N LEU A 8 1.07 -7.41 8.39
CA LEU A 8 0.46 -6.66 7.28
C LEU A 8 0.32 -5.17 7.60
N ARG A 9 -0.09 -4.84 8.84
CA ARG A 9 -0.17 -3.45 9.31
C ARG A 9 1.19 -2.75 9.30
N ALA A 10 2.26 -3.41 9.74
CA ALA A 10 3.61 -2.84 9.70
C ALA A 10 4.07 -2.53 8.26
N TYR A 11 3.78 -3.42 7.30
CA TYR A 11 4.07 -3.19 5.88
C TYR A 11 3.26 -2.01 5.31
N GLN A 12 1.96 -1.92 5.64
CA GLN A 12 1.10 -0.79 5.25
C GLN A 12 1.63 0.53 5.82
N GLN A 13 2.03 0.56 7.10
CA GLN A 13 2.63 1.74 7.72
C GLN A 13 3.92 2.16 7.00
N ARG A 14 4.80 1.20 6.72
CA ARG A 14 6.04 1.48 5.97
C ARG A 14 5.76 2.00 4.57
N ARG A 15 4.79 1.42 3.85
CA ARG A 15 4.35 1.90 2.53
C ARG A 15 3.92 3.37 2.58
N MET A 16 3.11 3.75 3.57
CA MET A 16 2.66 5.14 3.74
C MET A 16 3.83 6.10 3.99
N GLN A 17 4.81 5.69 4.82
CA GLN A 17 6.02 6.49 5.05
C GLN A 17 6.83 6.69 3.77
N VAL A 18 7.05 5.63 2.99
CA VAL A 18 7.80 5.71 1.72
C VAL A 18 7.06 6.56 0.70
N LEU A 19 5.73 6.45 0.61
CA LEU A 19 4.93 7.30 -0.26
C LEU A 19 5.08 8.78 0.12
N ALA A 20 5.07 9.12 1.40
CA ALA A 20 5.32 10.49 1.85
C ALA A 20 6.71 10.99 1.44
N LEU A 21 7.75 10.16 1.59
CA LEU A 21 9.10 10.49 1.12
C LEU A 21 9.15 10.71 -0.40
N VAL A 22 8.48 9.86 -1.19
CA VAL A 22 8.38 10.03 -2.66
C VAL A 22 7.76 11.39 -3.01
N GLN A 23 6.67 11.79 -2.35
CA GLN A 23 6.03 13.08 -2.61
C GLN A 23 6.93 14.25 -2.20
N GLN A 24 7.56 14.16 -1.03
CA GLN A 24 8.51 15.17 -0.57
C GLN A 24 9.68 15.33 -1.54
N GLN A 25 10.27 14.23 -2.00
CA GLN A 25 11.40 14.25 -2.94
C GLN A 25 11.00 14.82 -4.30
N ARG A 26 9.79 14.52 -4.80
CA ARG A 26 9.26 15.15 -6.02
C ARG A 26 9.16 16.67 -5.89
N GLN A 27 8.63 17.13 -4.75
CA GLN A 27 8.50 18.56 -4.48
C GLN A 27 9.86 19.26 -4.30
N GLN A 28 10.86 18.57 -3.76
CA GLN A 28 12.22 19.12 -3.67
C GLN A 28 12.87 19.18 -5.05
N ALA A 29 12.77 18.11 -5.85
CA ALA A 29 13.34 18.06 -7.19
C ALA A 29 12.78 19.13 -8.13
N SER A 30 11.49 19.49 -7.99
CA SER A 30 10.87 20.55 -8.80
C SER A 30 11.38 21.96 -8.47
N GLN A 31 11.95 22.17 -7.29
CA GLN A 31 12.51 23.45 -6.86
C GLN A 31 13.98 23.63 -7.24
N LEU A 32 14.66 22.56 -7.64
CA LEU A 32 16.04 22.63 -8.12
C LEU A 32 16.07 23.31 -9.48
N SER A 33 17.10 24.10 -9.75
CA SER A 33 17.33 24.74 -11.05
C SER A 33 18.47 24.06 -11.81
N ASP A 34 19.55 23.74 -11.11
CA ASP A 34 20.73 23.05 -11.63
C ASP A 34 20.42 21.64 -12.17
N ALA A 35 20.99 21.33 -13.35
CA ALA A 35 20.71 20.08 -14.06
C ALA A 35 21.31 18.85 -13.35
N TRP A 36 22.52 18.98 -12.80
CA TRP A 36 23.19 17.89 -12.11
C TRP A 36 22.46 17.56 -10.80
N LEU A 37 22.05 18.57 -10.04
CA LEU A 37 21.25 18.40 -8.82
C LEU A 37 19.88 17.75 -9.11
N LYS A 38 19.21 18.13 -10.20
CA LYS A 38 17.97 17.48 -10.65
C LYS A 38 18.17 16.00 -10.96
N GLU A 39 19.24 15.67 -11.67
CA GLU A 39 19.54 14.29 -12.02
C GLU A 39 19.80 13.42 -10.77
N GLN A 40 20.59 13.93 -9.82
CA GLN A 40 20.80 13.29 -8.52
C GLN A 40 19.48 13.08 -7.76
N ALA A 41 18.62 14.09 -7.70
CA ALA A 41 17.32 13.99 -7.05
C ALA A 41 16.41 12.94 -7.74
N HIS A 42 16.43 12.88 -9.08
CA HIS A 42 15.68 11.86 -9.83
C HIS A 42 16.21 10.45 -9.61
N CYS A 43 17.54 10.26 -9.48
CA CYS A 43 18.14 8.98 -9.11
C CYS A 43 17.60 8.50 -7.75
N GLY A 44 17.64 9.35 -6.72
CA GLY A 44 17.09 9.03 -5.40
C GLY A 44 15.58 8.76 -5.45
N LEU A 45 14.83 9.55 -6.21
CA LEU A 45 13.40 9.34 -6.40
C LEU A 45 13.07 7.96 -7.01
N ARG A 46 13.85 7.50 -7.99
CA ARG A 46 13.68 6.16 -8.58
C ARG A 46 13.89 5.06 -7.55
N GLN A 47 14.86 5.19 -6.66
CA GLN A 47 15.10 4.22 -5.58
C GLN A 47 13.90 4.14 -4.63
N TRP A 48 13.34 5.28 -4.22
CA TRP A 48 12.14 5.30 -3.36
C TRP A 48 10.90 4.71 -4.05
N GLN A 49 10.74 4.95 -5.36
CA GLN A 49 9.66 4.36 -6.15
C GLN A 49 9.81 2.83 -6.29
N GLN A 50 11.04 2.35 -6.46
CA GLN A 50 11.34 0.92 -6.48
C GLN A 50 10.98 0.28 -5.13
N GLN A 51 11.43 0.88 -4.02
CA GLN A 51 11.10 0.39 -2.68
C GLN A 51 9.58 0.39 -2.41
N LEU A 52 8.84 1.40 -2.90
CA LEU A 52 7.38 1.44 -2.80
C LEU A 52 6.73 0.28 -3.57
N SER A 53 7.23 -0.03 -4.76
CA SER A 53 6.73 -1.11 -5.61
C SER A 53 7.00 -2.49 -4.98
N GLU A 54 8.15 -2.67 -4.34
CA GLU A 54 8.48 -3.89 -3.59
C GLU A 54 7.57 -4.08 -2.38
N LEU A 55 7.28 -3.00 -1.64
CA LEU A 55 6.32 -3.02 -0.54
C LEU A 55 4.91 -3.40 -1.05
N ASP A 56 4.48 -2.85 -2.17
CA ASP A 56 3.21 -3.19 -2.81
C ASP A 56 3.13 -4.68 -3.20
N ALA A 57 4.21 -5.22 -3.77
CA ALA A 57 4.30 -6.64 -4.11
C ALA A 57 4.24 -7.53 -2.85
N HIS A 58 4.99 -7.20 -1.80
CA HIS A 58 4.95 -7.95 -0.54
C HIS A 58 3.59 -7.90 0.15
N ILE A 59 2.90 -6.76 0.07
CA ILE A 59 1.54 -6.60 0.58
C ILE A 59 0.58 -7.49 -0.21
N ALA A 60 0.64 -7.43 -1.55
CA ALA A 60 -0.20 -8.24 -2.42
C ALA A 60 0.01 -9.75 -2.19
N GLN A 61 1.26 -10.19 -2.05
CA GLN A 61 1.60 -11.59 -1.75
C GLN A 61 1.04 -12.03 -0.39
N GLN A 62 1.17 -11.20 0.65
CA GLN A 62 0.62 -11.49 1.97
C GLN A 62 -0.90 -11.61 1.96
N VAL A 63 -1.60 -10.80 1.16
CA VAL A 63 -3.06 -10.87 1.00
C VAL A 63 -3.47 -12.11 0.20
N ALA A 64 -2.79 -12.40 -0.91
CA ALA A 64 -3.11 -13.53 -1.79
C ALA A 64 -2.95 -14.89 -1.08
N ALA A 65 -2.00 -14.99 -0.14
CA ALA A 65 -1.78 -16.21 0.63
C ALA A 65 -2.89 -16.53 1.67
N ARG A 66 -3.93 -15.69 1.80
CA ARG A 66 -4.96 -15.81 2.84
C ARG A 66 -6.33 -16.14 2.27
N ALA A 67 -6.80 -17.37 2.52
CA ALA A 67 -8.13 -17.82 2.15
C ALA A 67 -9.25 -16.96 2.78
N GLU A 68 -9.04 -16.47 4.01
CA GLU A 68 -9.98 -15.58 4.71
C GLU A 68 -10.24 -14.26 3.98
N LEU A 69 -9.35 -13.84 3.07
CA LEU A 69 -9.49 -12.60 2.30
C LEU A 69 -10.07 -12.83 0.90
N GLU A 70 -10.44 -14.06 0.54
CA GLU A 70 -11.07 -14.38 -0.75
C GLU A 70 -12.41 -13.65 -0.92
N VAL A 71 -13.22 -13.57 0.14
CA VAL A 71 -14.53 -12.87 0.09
C VAL A 71 -14.37 -11.40 -0.28
N LEU A 72 -13.33 -10.74 0.25
CA LEU A 72 -13.02 -9.35 -0.05
C LEU A 72 -12.46 -9.16 -1.47
N ARG A 73 -11.82 -10.18 -2.04
CA ARG A 73 -11.34 -10.19 -3.44
C ARG A 73 -12.45 -10.30 -4.47
N GLN A 74 -13.58 -10.90 -4.10
CA GLN A 74 -14.73 -11.01 -4.99
C GLN A 74 -15.51 -9.70 -5.15
N VAL A 75 -15.21 -8.68 -4.33
CA VAL A 75 -15.81 -7.35 -4.47
C VAL A 75 -15.19 -6.63 -5.66
N LYS A 76 -15.97 -6.48 -6.73
CA LYS A 76 -15.55 -5.79 -7.96
C LYS A 76 -15.08 -4.36 -7.64
N GLY A 77 -13.87 -4.02 -8.07
CA GLY A 77 -13.26 -2.71 -7.85
C GLY A 77 -12.31 -2.64 -6.64
N VAL A 78 -12.19 -3.70 -5.84
CA VAL A 78 -11.23 -3.74 -4.72
C VAL A 78 -9.88 -4.28 -5.18
N GLY A 79 -8.91 -3.37 -5.33
CA GLY A 79 -7.53 -3.73 -5.64
C GLY A 79 -6.74 -4.26 -4.42
N PRO A 80 -5.56 -4.88 -4.63
CA PRO A 80 -4.77 -5.51 -3.56
C PRO A 80 -4.39 -4.57 -2.42
N VAL A 81 -4.12 -3.30 -2.74
CA VAL A 81 -3.77 -2.26 -1.76
C VAL A 81 -4.96 -1.95 -0.86
N LEU A 82 -6.15 -1.74 -1.43
CA LEU A 82 -7.38 -1.48 -0.66
C LEU A 82 -7.73 -2.69 0.20
N LEU A 83 -7.65 -3.90 -0.34
CA LEU A 83 -7.81 -5.16 0.39
C LEU A 83 -6.89 -5.25 1.61
N ALA A 84 -5.61 -4.92 1.43
CA ALA A 84 -4.64 -4.94 2.51
C ALA A 84 -4.93 -3.88 3.58
N SER A 85 -5.36 -2.68 3.17
CA SER A 85 -5.79 -1.64 4.11
C SER A 85 -7.01 -2.08 4.91
N LEU A 86 -8.03 -2.66 4.26
CA LEU A 86 -9.23 -3.20 4.92
C LEU A 86 -8.87 -4.34 5.87
N ALA A 87 -8.06 -5.31 5.45
CA ALA A 87 -7.63 -6.42 6.28
C ALA A 87 -6.81 -5.98 7.52
N ALA A 88 -6.00 -4.93 7.38
CA ALA A 88 -5.14 -4.43 8.45
C ALA A 88 -5.88 -3.51 9.46
N GLN A 89 -6.88 -2.76 9.00
CA GLN A 89 -7.55 -1.71 9.78
C GLN A 89 -8.99 -2.04 10.16
N LEU A 90 -9.69 -2.84 9.35
CA LEU A 90 -11.09 -3.22 9.51
C LEU A 90 -11.24 -4.74 9.45
N PRO A 91 -10.72 -5.46 10.46
CA PRO A 91 -10.67 -6.92 10.50
C PRO A 91 -12.03 -7.60 10.35
N GLU A 92 -13.10 -6.91 10.73
CA GLU A 92 -14.48 -7.40 10.69
C GLU A 92 -14.99 -7.57 9.25
N LEU A 93 -14.49 -6.77 8.30
CA LEU A 93 -14.93 -6.81 6.90
C LEU A 93 -14.51 -8.10 6.18
N GLY A 94 -13.40 -8.73 6.59
CA GLY A 94 -12.98 -10.03 6.07
C GLY A 94 -13.94 -11.17 6.43
N ARG A 95 -14.83 -10.96 7.42
CA ARG A 95 -15.84 -11.92 7.86
C ARG A 95 -17.24 -11.61 7.31
N LEU A 96 -17.42 -10.43 6.70
CA LEU A 96 -18.70 -9.97 6.20
C LEU A 96 -18.89 -10.42 4.75
N THR A 97 -20.05 -10.98 4.45
CA THR A 97 -20.41 -11.39 3.09
C THR A 97 -20.56 -10.16 2.19
N GLY A 98 -20.30 -10.27 0.88
CA GLY A 98 -20.32 -9.12 -0.05
C GLY A 98 -21.61 -8.26 -0.02
N LYS A 99 -22.74 -8.82 0.45
CA LYS A 99 -24.00 -8.09 0.70
C LYS A 99 -23.94 -7.07 1.85
N ALA A 100 -23.12 -7.32 2.88
CA ALA A 100 -22.97 -6.40 4.01
C ALA A 100 -22.03 -5.23 3.70
N ILE A 101 -21.04 -5.44 2.83
CA ILE A 101 -20.08 -4.41 2.40
C ILE A 101 -20.80 -3.31 1.59
N GLY A 102 -21.78 -3.68 0.76
CA GLY A 102 -22.57 -2.71 -0.03
C GLY A 102 -23.50 -1.80 0.79
N LYS A 103 -23.60 -1.95 2.11
CA LYS A 103 -24.42 -1.10 3.00
C LYS A 103 -23.63 -0.02 3.74
N LEU A 104 -22.31 0.05 3.53
CA LEU A 104 -21.42 1.02 4.21
C LEU A 104 -21.16 2.28 3.37
N VAL A 105 -21.89 2.45 2.26
CA VAL A 105 -21.93 3.64 1.40
C VAL A 105 -23.33 4.20 1.32
#